data_AF-A0A5K4FD68-F1
#
_entry.id   AF-A0A5K4FD68-F1
#
_cell.length_a   1.000
_cell.length_b   1.000
_cell.length_c   1.000
_cell.angle_alpha   90.00
_cell.angle_beta   90.00
_cell.angle_gamma   90.00
#
_symmetry.space_group_name_H-M   'P 1'
#
loop_
_entity.id
_entity.type
_entity.pdbx_description
1 polymer ?
#
loop_
_entity_poly.entity_id
_entity_poly.type
_entity_poly.pdbx_seq_one_letter_code
_entity_poly.pdbx_strand_id
1 'polypeptide(L)' 'MTNFNSWEEFAKAAEVLYLEDPSKCRMCTKYRHVDRKLVVKLTDNHTVLKYVTDMAQDIKKIEKLTTLLMRHMASKEK' A
#
# COMPACT_ATOMS: atom_id res chain seq x y z
N MET A 1 5.32 4.48 12.71
CA MET A 1 5.40 4.24 11.24
C MET A 1 6.40 3.14 11.01
N THR A 2 5.95 2.01 10.49
CA THR A 2 6.78 0.84 10.20
C THR A 2 7.23 0.91 8.75
N ASN A 3 8.55 0.96 8.53
CA ASN A 3 9.14 0.90 7.20
C ASN A 3 9.46 -0.55 6.86
N PHE A 4 8.90 -1.05 5.77
CA PHE A 4 9.15 -2.39 5.26
C PHE A 4 10.26 -2.36 4.22
N ASN A 5 11.17 -3.32 4.32
CA ASN A 5 12.23 -3.52 3.32
C ASN A 5 11.82 -4.56 2.27
N SER A 6 10.87 -5.45 2.59
CA SER A 6 10.29 -6.42 1.66
C SER A 6 8.92 -5.95 1.17
N TRP A 7 8.70 -6.02 -0.15
CA TRP A 7 7.38 -5.80 -0.74
C TRP A 7 6.35 -6.81 -0.23
N GLU A 8 6.73 -8.07 -0.06
CA GLU A 8 5.83 -9.16 0.32
C GLU A 8 5.31 -8.98 1.75
N GLU A 9 6.19 -8.58 2.67
CA GLU A 9 5.81 -8.25 4.04
C GLU A 9 4.92 -7.02 4.10
N PHE A 10 5.24 -5.98 3.31
CA PHE A 10 4.41 -4.78 3.20
C PHE A 10 3.01 -5.10 2.69
N ALA A 11 2.90 -5.83 1.57
CA ALA A 11 1.63 -6.16 0.95
C ALA A 11 0.75 -6.99 1.89
N LYS A 12 1.33 -8.00 2.56
CA LYS A 12 0.62 -8.82 3.54
C LYS A 12 0.12 -7.98 4.73
N ALA A 13 0.98 -7.13 5.30
CA ALA A 13 0.57 -6.27 6.41
C ALA A 13 -0.49 -5.24 5.99
N ALA A 14 -0.39 -4.73 4.76
CA ALA A 14 -1.34 -3.78 4.19
C ALA A 14 -2.73 -4.39 3.97
N GLU A 15 -2.80 -5.62 3.47
CA GLU A 15 -4.06 -6.36 3.32
C GLU A 15 -4.70 -6.66 4.68
N VAL A 16 -3.92 -7.14 5.64
CA VAL A 16 -4.42 -7.40 7.01
C VAL A 16 -4.99 -6.13 7.63
N LEU A 17 -4.23 -5.03 7.60
CA LEU A 17 -4.69 -3.75 8.16
C LEU A 17 -5.94 -3.22 7.45
N TYR A 18 -6.02 -3.39 6.13
CA TYR A 18 -7.19 -3.00 5.35
C TYR A 18 -8.45 -3.80 5.74
N LEU A 19 -8.32 -5.11 5.95
CA LEU A 19 -9.44 -5.98 6.29
C LEU A 19 -9.98 -5.76 7.73
N GLU A 20 -9.19 -5.19 8.64
CA GLU A 20 -9.65 -4.88 10.00
C GLU A 20 -10.73 -3.80 10.03
N ASP A 21 -10.51 -2.68 9.34
CA ASP A 21 -11.50 -1.62 9.18
C ASP A 21 -11.28 -0.88 7.84
N PRO A 22 -11.90 -1.36 6.75
CA PRO A 22 -11.75 -0.77 5.42
C PRO A 22 -12.11 0.71 5.37
N SER A 23 -13.04 1.16 6.23
CA SER A 23 -13.55 2.53 6.24
C SER A 23 -12.57 3.56 6.78
N LYS A 24 -11.62 3.12 7.64
CA LYS A 24 -10.58 3.97 8.21
C LYS A 24 -9.29 3.94 7.42
N CYS A 25 -9.11 2.95 6.56
CA CYS A 25 -7.90 2.76 5.80
C CYS A 25 -7.80 3.70 4.59
N ARG A 26 -6.62 4.28 4.39
CA ARG A 26 -6.25 5.00 3.16
C ARG A 26 -4.89 4.55 2.65
N MET A 27 -4.79 4.34 1.34
CA MET A 27 -3.51 4.15 0.66
C MET A 27 -3.09 5.43 -0.05
N CYS A 28 -1.82 5.80 0.08
CA CYS A 28 -1.23 6.96 -0.59
C CYS A 28 0.04 6.53 -1.33
N THR A 29 0.20 7.02 -2.55
CA THR A 29 1.42 6.88 -3.34
C THR A 29 2.06 8.25 -3.56
N LYS A 30 3.39 8.31 -3.48
CA LYS A 30 4.17 9.51 -3.79
C LYS A 30 5.33 9.11 -4.70
N TYR A 31 5.26 9.53 -5.96
CA TYR A 31 6.33 9.36 -6.93
C TYR A 31 7.21 10.60 -7.00
N ARG A 32 8.51 10.40 -7.11
CA ARG A 32 9.47 11.47 -7.37
C ARG A 32 10.44 11.04 -8.47
N HIS A 33 10.29 11.66 -9.63
CA HIS A 33 11.04 11.30 -10.83
C HIS A 33 12.55 11.55 -10.69
N VAL A 34 12.97 12.71 -10.18
CA VAL A 34 14.39 13.08 -10.02
C VAL A 34 15.17 12.09 -9.13
N ASP A 35 14.52 11.58 -8.09
CA ASP A 35 15.13 10.61 -7.17
C ASP A 35 14.93 9.15 -7.64
N ARG A 36 14.14 8.93 -8.69
CA ARG A 36 13.69 7.59 -9.16
C ARG A 36 13.05 6.74 -8.05
N LYS A 37 12.37 7.40 -7.11
CA LYS A 37 11.77 6.74 -5.95
C LYS A 37 10.26 6.81 -5.97
N LEU A 38 9.65 5.69 -5.58
CA LEU A 38 8.23 5.56 -5.31
C LEU A 38 8.05 5.21 -3.83
N VAL A 39 7.20 5.98 -3.15
CA VAL A 39 6.78 5.73 -1.78
C VAL A 39 5.33 5.28 -1.79
N VAL A 40 5.04 4.17 -1.12
CA VAL A 40 3.69 3.66 -0.88
C VAL A 40 3.44 3.64 0.62
N LYS A 41 2.27 4.10 1.05
CA LYS A 41 1.87 4.15 2.45
C LYS A 41 0.44 3.69 2.61
N LEU A 42 0.16 2.82 3.57
CA LEU A 42 -1.19 2.46 3.99
C LEU A 42 -1.35 2.75 5.48
N THR A 43 -2.48 3.34 5.88
CA THR A 43 -2.73 3.75 7.26
C THR A 43 -4.22 3.85 7.58
N ASP A 44 -4.58 3.51 8.81
CA ASP A 44 -5.88 3.70 9.46
C ASP A 44 -5.90 4.93 10.42
N ASN A 45 -4.88 5.78 10.34
CA ASN A 45 -4.53 6.87 11.27
C ASN A 45 -3.90 6.46 12.62
N HIS A 46 -3.81 5.17 12.94
CA HIS A 46 -3.11 4.68 14.14
C HIS A 46 -1.82 3.94 13.74
N THR A 47 -1.97 2.92 12.91
CA THR A 47 -0.89 2.16 12.29
C THR A 47 -0.53 2.81 10.95
N VAL A 48 0.77 2.95 10.70
CA VAL A 48 1.28 3.50 9.45
C VAL A 48 2.31 2.54 8.87
N LEU A 49 1.94 1.88 7.78
CA LEU A 49 2.80 0.99 7.02
C LEU A 49 3.38 1.76 5.83
N LYS A 50 4.69 1.65 5.59
CA LYS A 50 5.36 2.34 4.50
C LYS A 50 6.35 1.43 3.79
N TYR A 51 6.34 1.51 2.46
CA TYR A 51 7.30 0.86 1.58
C TYR A 51 7.89 1.90 0.63
N VAL A 52 9.21 1.84 0.41
CA VAL A 52 9.93 2.74 -0.51
C VAL A 52 10.75 1.87 -1.44
N THR A 53 10.61 2.11 -2.75
CA THR A 53 11.36 1.38 -3.77
C THR A 53 11.88 2.33 -4.83
N ASP A 54 13.05 2.01 -5.38
CA ASP A 54 13.62 2.55 -6.61
C ASP A 54 13.67 1.49 -7.73
N MET A 55 13.15 0.28 -7.47
CA MET A 55 13.12 -0.81 -8.44
C MET A 55 11.88 -0.70 -9.33
N ALA A 56 12.10 -0.55 -10.64
CA ALA A 56 11.01 -0.44 -11.62
C ALA A 56 10.08 -1.67 -11.65
N GLN A 57 10.59 -2.87 -11.34
CA GLN A 57 9.80 -4.10 -11.28
C GLN A 57 8.69 -4.07 -10.23
N ASP A 58 8.85 -3.27 -9.17
CA ASP A 58 7.86 -3.20 -8.09
C ASP A 58 6.65 -2.35 -8.48
N ILE A 59 6.75 -1.51 -9.51
CA ILE A 59 5.63 -0.68 -10.00
C ILE A 59 4.42 -1.56 -10.33
N LYS A 60 4.65 -2.68 -11.04
CA LYS A 60 3.58 -3.63 -11.41
C LYS A 60 3.00 -4.36 -10.20
N LYS A 61 3.80 -4.57 -9.14
CA LYS A 61 3.31 -5.19 -7.90
C LYS A 61 2.44 -4.20 -7.11
N ILE A 62 2.86 -2.93 -7.04
CA ILE A 62 2.13 -1.84 -6.39
C ILE A 62 0.81 -1.59 -7.12
N GLU A 63 0.81 -1.58 -8.45
CA GLU A 63 -0.39 -1.44 -9.27
C GLU A 63 -1.39 -2.59 -9.00
N LYS A 64 -0.92 -3.85 -8.93
CA LYS A 64 -1.78 -4.99 -8.56
C LYS A 64 -2.42 -4.83 -7.18
N LEU A 65 -1.65 -4.45 -6.15
CA LEU A 65 -2.20 -4.23 -4.80
C LEU A 65 -3.20 -3.08 -4.79
N THR A 66 -2.89 -1.97 -5.47
CA THR A 66 -3.82 -0.83 -5.60
C THR A 66 -5.14 -1.27 -6.22
N THR A 67 -5.07 -2.02 -7.32
CA THR A 67 -6.25 -2.55 -8.01
C THR A 67 -7.03 -3.55 -7.16
N LEU A 68 -6.36 -4.40 -6.39
CA LEU A 68 -7.00 -5.31 -5.44
C LEU A 68 -7.82 -4.53 -4.40
N LEU A 69 -7.18 -3.57 -3.72
CA LEU A 69 -7.84 -2.74 -2.71
C LEU A 69 -9.02 -1.96 -3.29
N MET A 70 -8.86 -1.37 -4.48
CA MET A 70 -9.98 -0.66 -5.15
C MET A 70 -11.17 -1.57 -5.42
N ARG A 71 -10.95 -2.84 -5.81
CA ARG A 71 -12.06 -3.79 -6.00
C ARG A 71 -12.76 -4.11 -4.68
N HIS A 72 -12.01 -4.34 -3.60
CA HIS A 72 -12.59 -4.56 -2.27
C HIS A 72 -13.35 -3.32 -1.76
N MET A 73 -12.87 -2.11 -2.05
CA MET A 73 -13.56 -0.88 -1.66
C MET A 73 -14.88 -0.69 -2.42
N ALA A 74 -14.97 -1.22 -3.65
CA ALA A 74 -16.16 -1.12 -4.48
C ALA A 74 -17.15 -2.28 -4.27
N SER A 75 -16.74 -3.40 -3.66
CA SER A 75 -17.64 -4.52 -3.40
C SER A 75 -18.63 -4.18 -2.29
N LYS A 76 -19.87 -4.67 -2.43
CA LYS A 76 -20.95 -4.46 -1.45
C LYS A 76 -20.86 -5.38 -0.22
N GLU A 77 -20.00 -6.39 -0.27
CA GLU A 77 -19.78 -7.32 0.84
C GLU A 77 -18.65 -6.79 1.73
N LYS A 78 -18.90 -6.82 3.04
CA LYS A 78 -17.90 -6.59 4.08
C LYS A 78 -16.94 -7.77 4.15
#